data_AF-A0A7H1B6H6-F1
#
_entry.id   AF-A0A7H1B6H6-F1
#
_cell.length_a   1.000
_cell.length_b   1.000
_cell.length_c   1.000
_cell.angle_alpha   90.00
_cell.angle_beta   90.00
_cell.angle_gamma   90.00
#
_symmetry.space_group_name_H-M   'P 1'
#
loop_
_entity.id
_entity.type
_entity.pdbx_description
1 polymer ?
#
loop_
_entity_poly.entity_id
_entity_poly.type
_entity_poly.pdbx_seq_one_letter_code
_entity_poly.pdbx_strand_id
1 'polypeptide(L)'
;MESMEVALFLVVAGAVVASAERATRKRQKVFRDTYGTYEGFRREVDEGRVRTVRRERGDVAAIKAVRDGHPSVSLRLAKRYVQEL
;
A
#
# COMPACT_ATOMS: atom_id res chain seq x y z
N MET A 1 -23.19 31.21 14.50
CA MET A 1 -21.79 30.77 14.77
C MET A 1 -21.58 29.33 14.31
N GLU A 2 -22.57 28.45 14.49
CA GLU A 2 -22.56 27.04 14.09
C GLU A 2 -22.33 26.79 12.57
N SER A 3 -22.85 27.65 11.70
CA SER A 3 -22.74 27.48 10.23
C SER A 3 -21.32 27.66 9.69
N MET A 4 -20.48 28.44 10.39
CA MET A 4 -19.09 28.70 9.97
C MET A 4 -18.17 27.55 10.34
N GLU A 5 -18.40 26.90 11.48
CA GLU A 5 -17.66 25.69 11.88
C GLU A 5 -18.01 24.50 10.96
N VAL A 6 -19.29 24.29 10.64
CA VAL A 6 -19.71 23.23 9.71
C VAL A 6 -19.07 23.41 8.32
N ALA A 7 -19.01 24.65 7.82
CA ALA A 7 -18.35 24.95 6.55
C ALA A 7 -16.83 24.65 6.61
N LEU A 8 -16.16 25.03 7.70
CA LEU A 8 -14.74 24.75 7.90
C LEU A 8 -14.46 23.24 7.98
N PHE A 9 -15.27 22.48 8.72
CA PHE A 9 -15.14 21.03 8.82
C PHE A 9 -15.30 20.35 7.46
N LEU A 10 -16.27 20.77 6.64
CA LEU A 10 -16.48 20.21 5.30
C LEU A 10 -15.31 20.50 4.35
N VAL A 11 -14.72 21.70 4.41
CA VAL A 11 -13.54 22.06 3.60
C VAL A 11 -12.32 21.23 4.01
N VAL A 12 -12.06 21.10 5.32
CA VAL A 12 -10.94 20.29 5.82
C VAL A 12 -11.14 18.81 5.48
N ALA A 13 -12.34 18.25 5.68
CA ALA A 13 -12.65 16.87 5.33
C ALA A 13 -12.48 16.62 3.82
N GLY A 14 -12.98 17.53 2.97
CA GLY A 14 -12.82 17.45 1.51
C GLY A 14 -11.35 17.48 1.08
N ALA A 15 -10.54 18.35 1.69
CA ALA A 15 -9.11 18.45 1.41
C ALA A 15 -8.35 17.16 1.79
N VAL A 16 -8.68 16.53 2.91
CA VAL A 16 -8.09 15.25 3.35
C VAL A 16 -8.43 14.13 2.36
N VAL A 17 -9.70 14.02 1.96
CA VAL A 17 -10.16 13.00 1.00
C VAL A 17 -9.46 13.16 -0.36
N ALA A 18 -9.42 14.38 -0.90
CA ALA A 18 -8.77 14.65 -2.18
C ALA A 18 -7.26 14.35 -2.15
N SER A 19 -6.60 14.64 -1.03
CA SER A 19 -5.18 14.36 -0.82
C SER A 19 -4.90 12.86 -0.75
N ALA A 20 -5.77 12.10 -0.05
CA ALA A 20 -5.69 10.64 0.03
C ALA A 20 -5.89 9.97 -1.35
N GLU A 21 -6.81 10.48 -2.16
CA GLU A 21 -7.01 10.01 -3.52
C GLU A 21 -5.79 10.25 -4.42
N ARG A 22 -5.21 11.45 -4.36
CA ARG A 22 -3.99 11.76 -5.13
C ARG A 22 -2.82 10.86 -4.74
N ALA A 23 -2.62 10.63 -3.45
CA ALA A 23 -1.57 9.73 -2.96
C ALA A 23 -1.78 8.29 -3.46
N THR A 24 -3.03 7.81 -3.45
CA THR A 24 -3.39 6.46 -3.93
C THR A 24 -3.17 6.33 -5.43
N ARG A 25 -3.64 7.31 -6.22
CA ARG A 25 -3.43 7.34 -7.67
C ARG A 25 -1.95 7.39 -8.03
N LYS A 26 -1.15 8.17 -7.31
CA LYS A 26 0.31 8.24 -7.49
C LYS A 26 0.95 6.88 -7.23
N ARG A 27 0.62 6.20 -6.13
CA ARG A 27 1.14 4.85 -5.81
C ARG A 27 0.76 3.82 -6.86
N GLN A 28 -0.49 3.83 -7.34
CA GLN A 28 -0.94 2.94 -8.41
C GLN A 28 -0.19 3.19 -9.73
N LYS A 29 0.04 4.47 -10.07
CA LYS A 29 0.86 4.83 -11.23
C LYS A 29 2.27 4.30 -11.08
N VAL A 30 2.93 4.56 -9.95
CA VAL A 30 4.30 4.05 -9.69
C VAL A 30 4.34 2.53 -9.73
N PHE A 31 3.36 1.83 -9.15
CA PHE A 31 3.29 0.38 -9.20
C PHE A 31 3.23 -0.14 -10.65
N ARG A 32 2.36 0.44 -11.47
CA ARG A 32 2.24 0.08 -12.88
C ARG A 32 3.49 0.41 -13.67
N ASP A 33 4.10 1.57 -13.43
CA ASP A 33 5.33 1.98 -14.10
C ASP A 33 6.52 1.10 -13.71
N THR A 34 6.56 0.60 -12.47
CA THR A 34 7.66 -0.22 -11.94
C THR A 34 7.51 -1.70 -12.28
N TYR A 35 6.32 -2.26 -12.08
CA TYR A 35 6.08 -3.71 -12.15
C TYR A 35 5.15 -4.12 -13.30
N GLY A 36 4.37 -3.19 -13.84
CA GLY A 36 3.33 -3.44 -14.86
C GLY A 36 2.13 -4.19 -14.31
N THR A 37 2.36 -5.42 -13.84
CA THR A 37 1.36 -6.38 -13.39
C THR A 37 1.71 -6.99 -12.03
N TYR A 38 0.76 -7.71 -11.45
CA TYR A 38 1.01 -8.49 -10.24
C TYR A 38 2.07 -9.58 -10.45
N GLU A 39 2.11 -10.22 -11.62
CA GLU A 39 3.12 -11.22 -11.95
C GLU A 39 4.52 -10.60 -12.09
N GLY A 40 4.61 -9.40 -12.67
CA GLY A 40 5.85 -8.64 -12.69
C GLY A 40 6.35 -8.33 -11.29
N PHE A 41 5.45 -7.88 -10.41
CA PHE A 41 5.77 -7.69 -9.00
C PHE A 41 6.21 -8.99 -8.31
N ARG A 42 5.51 -10.12 -8.51
CA ARG A 42 5.88 -11.42 -7.92
C ARG A 42 7.32 -11.84 -8.26
N ARG A 43 7.78 -11.55 -9.48
CA ARG A 43 9.13 -11.89 -9.94
C ARG A 43 10.23 -11.04 -9.30
N GLU A 44 9.91 -9.81 -8.90
CA GLU A 44 10.86 -8.88 -8.29
C GLU A 44 10.99 -9.05 -6.76
N VAL A 45 10.02 -9.71 -6.11
CA VAL A 45 10.08 -9.92 -4.66
C VAL A 45 11.04 -11.05 -4.34
N ASP A 46 11.93 -10.81 -3.37
CA ASP A 46 12.75 -11.85 -2.75
C ASP A 46 11.87 -12.81 -1.91
N GLU A 47 11.36 -13.84 -2.58
CA GLU A 47 10.50 -14.85 -1.97
C GLU A 47 11.18 -15.55 -0.78
N GLY A 48 12.48 -15.86 -0.90
CA GLY A 48 13.24 -16.55 0.13
C GLY A 48 13.31 -15.74 1.44
N ARG A 49 13.59 -14.45 1.33
CA ARG A 49 13.53 -13.52 2.46
C ARG A 49 12.13 -13.43 3.06
N VAL A 50 11.09 -13.31 2.23
CA VAL A 50 9.70 -13.18 2.73
C VAL A 50 9.25 -14.45 3.46
N ARG A 51 9.55 -15.64 2.92
CA ARG A 51 9.29 -16.92 3.59
C ARG A 51 10.01 -17.02 4.93
N THR A 52 11.26 -16.57 4.99
CA THR A 52 12.07 -16.57 6.22
C THR A 52 11.44 -15.67 7.29
N VAL A 53 11.12 -14.41 6.93
CA VAL A 53 10.46 -13.48 7.86
C VAL A 53 9.10 -14.01 8.31
N ARG A 54 8.32 -14.61 7.41
CA ARG A 54 7.02 -15.22 7.76
C ARG A 54 7.19 -16.32 8.79
N ARG A 55 8.17 -17.21 8.61
CA ARG A 55 8.45 -18.31 9.54
C ARG A 55 8.91 -17.82 10.90
N GLU A 56 9.77 -16.80 10.94
CA GLU A 56 10.38 -16.31 12.18
C GLU A 56 9.49 -15.33 12.96
N ARG A 57 8.69 -14.52 12.25
CA ARG A 57 8.01 -13.35 12.83
C ARG A 57 6.52 -13.25 12.46
N GLY A 58 6.01 -14.18 11.66
CA GLY A 58 4.61 -14.28 11.29
C GLY A 58 4.20 -13.42 10.09
N ASP A 59 2.92 -13.55 9.72
CA ASP A 59 2.36 -12.99 8.48
C ASP A 59 2.43 -11.45 8.43
N VAL A 60 2.16 -10.77 9.56
CA VAL A 60 2.20 -9.29 9.61
C VAL A 60 3.59 -8.76 9.32
N ALA A 61 4.62 -9.41 9.87
CA ALA A 61 6.01 -9.05 9.62
C ALA A 61 6.42 -9.33 8.17
N ALA A 62 5.94 -10.42 7.58
CA ALA A 62 6.18 -10.74 6.18
C ALA A 62 5.53 -9.72 5.23
N ILE A 63 4.27 -9.33 5.50
CA ILE A 63 3.57 -8.28 4.74
C ILE A 63 4.31 -6.95 4.85
N LYS A 64 4.79 -6.61 6.05
CA LYS A 64 5.61 -5.41 6.27
C LYS A 64 6.91 -5.48 5.47
N ALA A 65 7.63 -6.60 5.50
CA ALA A 65 8.87 -6.77 4.76
C ALA A 65 8.69 -6.58 3.24
N VAL A 66 7.60 -7.10 2.67
CA VAL A 66 7.23 -6.86 1.27
C VAL A 66 7.04 -5.37 0.99
N ARG A 67 6.32 -4.64 1.85
CA ARG A 67 6.05 -3.21 1.63
C ARG A 67 7.26 -2.32 1.91
N ASP A 68 8.14 -2.71 2.82
CA ASP A 68 9.38 -2.00 3.09
C ASP A 68 10.34 -2.13 1.88
N GLY A 69 10.34 -3.30 1.20
CA GLY A 69 11.09 -3.50 -0.05
C GLY A 69 10.41 -2.93 -1.31
N HIS A 70 9.08 -2.84 -1.31
CA HIS A 70 8.27 -2.40 -2.45
C HIS A 70 7.21 -1.36 -2.03
N PRO A 71 7.60 -0.10 -1.75
CA PRO A 71 6.71 0.90 -1.11
C PRO A 71 5.49 1.32 -1.94
N SER A 72 5.54 1.16 -3.27
CA SER A 72 4.43 1.43 -4.18
C SER A 72 3.34 0.36 -4.14
N VAL A 73 3.64 -0.81 -3.56
CA VAL A 73 2.70 -1.93 -3.45
C VAL A 73 1.64 -1.64 -2.39
N SER A 74 0.38 -1.86 -2.77
CA SER A 74 -0.73 -1.72 -1.84
C SER A 74 -0.69 -2.81 -0.77
N LEU A 75 -1.22 -2.52 0.42
CA LEU A 75 -1.33 -3.51 1.50
C LEU A 75 -2.09 -4.77 1.06
N ARG A 76 -3.12 -4.61 0.22
CA ARG A 76 -3.91 -5.72 -0.32
C ARG A 76 -3.06 -6.65 -1.19
N LEU A 77 -2.21 -6.10 -2.05
CA LEU A 77 -1.33 -6.91 -2.91
C LEU A 77 -0.20 -7.57 -2.11
N ALA A 78 0.38 -6.86 -1.14
CA ALA A 78 1.39 -7.44 -0.25
C ALA A 78 0.81 -8.60 0.58
N LYS A 79 -0.42 -8.43 1.11
CA LYS A 79 -1.15 -9.49 1.80
C LYS A 79 -1.41 -10.69 0.86
N ARG A 80 -1.91 -10.42 -0.34
CA ARG A 80 -2.17 -11.45 -1.35
C ARG A 80 -0.91 -12.27 -1.64
N TYR A 81 0.22 -11.58 -1.88
CA TYR A 81 1.50 -12.24 -2.12
C TYR A 81 1.89 -13.19 -1.00
N VAL A 82 1.89 -12.70 0.25
CA VAL A 82 2.25 -13.52 1.41
C VAL A 82 1.30 -14.72 1.60
N GLN A 83 0.02 -14.58 1.25
CA GLN A 83 -0.96 -15.67 1.31
C GLN A 83 -0.76 -16.71 0.19
N GLU A 84 -0.17 -16.33 -0.94
CA GLU A 84 0.12 -17.21 -2.07
C GLU A 84 1.50 -17.89 -1.99
N LEU A 85 2.31 -17.56 -0.97
CA LEU A 85 3.59 -18.22 -0.64
C LEU A 85 3.38 -19.48 0.19
#